data_AF-A0A943UC26-F1
#
_entry.id   AF-A0A943UC26-F1
#
_cell.length_a   1.000
_cell.length_b   1.000
_cell.length_c   1.000
_cell.angle_alpha   90.00
_cell.angle_beta   90.00
_cell.angle_gamma   90.00
#
_symmetry.space_group_name_H-M   'P 1'
#
loop_
_entity.id
_entity.type
_entity.pdbx_description
1 polymer ?
#
loop_
_entity_poly.entity_id
_entity_poly.type
_entity_poly.pdbx_seq_one_letter_code
_entity_poly.pdbx_strand_id
1 'polypeptide(L)'
;MDLGYIGFNRLRRKIAELAGEPFFNHYTKLDDLMFSDFLTFDLETERLIRSGKVSPHVIVFCLQSDCDGYVTWRACRKLLKIIGDYDDELAYGYAARPNSGFKDFKRILEDCVKRKCSMRWR
;
A
#
# COMPACT_ATOMS: atom_id res chain seq x y z
N MET A 1 -13.84 -2.47 -5.13
CA MET A 1 -13.61 -2.88 -3.74
C MET A 1 -13.88 -1.64 -2.91
N ASP A 2 -14.73 -1.74 -1.90
CA ASP A 2 -15.06 -0.61 -1.03
C ASP A 2 -14.17 -0.69 0.21
N LEU A 3 -13.25 0.26 0.35
CA LEU A 3 -12.28 0.34 1.44
C LEU A 3 -12.64 1.51 2.35
N GLY A 4 -12.94 1.22 3.61
CA GLY A 4 -12.95 2.26 4.65
C GLY A 4 -11.54 2.57 5.14
N TYR A 5 -11.38 3.65 5.91
CA TYR A 5 -10.11 4.09 6.49
C TYR A 5 -9.31 2.95 7.15
N ILE A 6 -9.95 2.20 8.05
CA ILE A 6 -9.32 1.08 8.78
C ILE A 6 -8.88 -0.02 7.81
N GLY A 7 -9.74 -0.34 6.85
CA GLY A 7 -9.49 -1.38 5.85
C GLY A 7 -8.32 -1.04 4.94
N PHE A 8 -8.27 0.22 4.50
CA PHE A 8 -7.17 0.69 3.66
C PHE A 8 -5.85 0.81 4.44
N ASN A 9 -5.88 1.26 5.70
CA ASN A 9 -4.68 1.24 6.54
C ASN A 9 -4.14 -0.18 6.75
N ARG A 10 -5.03 -1.16 7.02
CA ARG A 10 -4.64 -2.58 7.11
C ARG A 10 -3.98 -3.06 5.82
N LEU A 11 -4.50 -2.68 4.66
CA LEU A 11 -3.95 -3.03 3.35
C LEU A 11 -2.54 -2.43 3.17
N ARG A 12 -2.38 -1.13 3.40
CA ARG A 12 -1.09 -0.43 3.25
C ARG A 12 -0.05 -0.97 4.22
N ARG A 13 -0.44 -1.25 5.46
CA ARG A 13 0.43 -1.85 6.48
C ARG A 13 0.91 -3.24 6.08
N LYS A 14 0.00 -4.10 5.57
CA LYS A 14 0.41 -5.43 5.08
C LYS A 14 1.36 -5.35 3.89
N ILE A 15 1.14 -4.41 2.96
CA ILE A 15 2.08 -4.20 1.85
C ILE A 15 3.44 -3.68 2.34
N ALA A 16 3.46 -2.79 3.33
CA ALA A 16 4.72 -2.33 3.94
C ALA A 16 5.47 -3.47 4.64
N GLU A 17 4.76 -4.35 5.33
CA GLU A 17 5.31 -5.56 5.96
C GLU A 17 5.93 -6.50 4.91
N LEU A 18 5.22 -6.78 3.82
CA LEU A 18 5.72 -7.61 2.71
C LEU A 18 6.90 -6.97 1.97
N ALA A 19 6.99 -5.64 1.96
CA ALA A 19 8.15 -4.92 1.43
C ALA A 19 9.38 -5.05 2.33
N GLY A 20 9.19 -5.40 3.60
CA GLY A 20 10.23 -5.68 4.57
C GLY A 20 10.92 -4.45 5.15
N GLU A 21 11.95 -4.73 5.94
CA GLU A 21 12.76 -3.70 6.58
C GLU A 21 13.77 -3.07 5.60
N PRO A 22 14.15 -1.80 5.79
CA PRO A 22 13.79 -0.91 6.92
C PRO A 22 12.48 -0.11 6.74
N PHE A 23 11.73 -0.34 5.66
CA PHE A 23 10.54 0.47 5.37
C PHE A 23 9.38 0.17 6.30
N PHE A 24 9.16 -1.10 6.66
CA PHE A 24 8.06 -1.46 7.54
C PHE A 24 8.14 -0.76 8.90
N ASN A 25 9.28 -0.82 9.58
CA ASN A 25 9.50 -0.13 10.86
C ASN A 25 9.40 1.40 10.73
N HIS A 26 9.78 1.97 9.60
CA HIS A 26 9.59 3.40 9.36
C HIS A 26 8.10 3.73 9.22
N TYR A 27 7.36 2.97 8.44
CA TYR A 27 5.94 3.19 8.15
C TYR A 27 5.05 3.04 9.39
N THR A 28 5.33 2.07 10.26
CA THR A 28 4.54 1.83 11.49
C THR A 28 4.62 2.95 12.52
N LYS A 29 5.56 3.90 12.38
CA LYS A 29 5.59 5.11 13.21
C LYS A 29 4.31 5.96 13.06
N LEU A 30 3.62 5.86 11.92
CA LEU A 30 2.35 6.55 11.69
C LEU A 30 1.19 5.96 12.50
N ASP A 31 1.35 4.77 13.10
CA ASP A 31 0.35 4.18 13.99
C ASP A 31 0.39 4.79 15.40
N ASP A 32 1.42 5.58 15.74
CA ASP A 32 1.52 6.27 17.02
C ASP A 32 0.56 7.47 17.04
N LEU A 33 -0.42 7.43 17.96
CA LEU A 33 -1.41 8.49 18.17
C LEU A 33 -0.79 9.84 18.56
N MET A 34 0.44 9.84 19.07
CA MET A 34 1.19 11.03 19.44
C MET A 34 2.20 11.46 18.37
N PHE A 35 2.20 10.81 17.20
CA PHE A 35 3.15 11.12 16.14
C PHE A 35 2.94 12.55 15.61
N SER A 36 3.97 13.39 15.75
CA SER A 36 3.93 14.79 15.30
C SER A 36 5.17 15.22 14.51
N ASP A 37 6.21 14.39 14.40
CA ASP A 37 7.47 14.74 13.74
C ASP A 37 7.47 14.34 12.25
N PHE A 38 6.60 14.98 11.48
CA PHE A 38 6.46 14.74 10.04
C PHE A 38 7.73 15.08 9.26
N LEU A 39 8.49 16.09 9.68
CA LEU A 39 9.72 16.50 8.99
C LEU A 39 10.77 15.39 9.04
N THR A 40 11.06 14.84 10.22
CA THR A 40 12.00 13.72 10.35
C THR A 40 11.51 12.49 9.59
N PHE A 41 10.19 12.26 9.59
CA PHE A 41 9.61 11.16 8.85
C PHE A 41 9.79 11.30 7.34
N ASP A 42 9.58 12.49 6.80
CA ASP A 42 9.78 12.78 5.38
C ASP A 42 11.25 12.65 4.98
N LEU A 43 12.17 13.16 5.80
CA LEU A 43 13.61 13.02 5.57
C LEU A 43 14.06 11.55 5.52
N GLU A 44 13.56 10.73 6.45
CA GLU A 44 13.84 9.30 6.44
C GLU A 44 13.19 8.60 5.24
N THR A 45 11.98 9.00 4.85
CA THR A 45 11.31 8.49 3.63
C THR A 45 12.14 8.77 2.38
N GLU A 46 12.67 9.99 2.23
CA GLU A 46 13.57 10.33 1.12
C GLU A 46 14.85 9.50 1.14
N ARG A 47 15.45 9.31 2.32
CA ARG A 47 16.64 8.48 2.50
C ARG A 47 16.38 7.04 2.07
N LEU A 48 15.24 6.47 2.45
CA LEU A 48 14.82 5.13 2.06
C LEU A 48 14.63 5.00 0.55
N ILE A 49 13.99 5.98 -0.09
CA ILE A 49 13.84 6.03 -1.56
C ILE A 49 15.22 6.04 -2.24
N ARG A 50 16.14 6.89 -1.78
CA ARG A 50 17.50 7.02 -2.34
C ARG A 50 18.34 5.76 -2.12
N SER A 51 18.12 5.03 -1.02
CA SER A 51 18.86 3.80 -0.70
C SER A 51 18.60 2.66 -1.69
N GLY A 52 17.48 2.68 -2.41
CA GLY A 52 17.09 1.62 -3.34
C GLY A 52 16.71 0.27 -2.70
N LYS A 53 16.71 0.17 -1.36
CA LYS A 53 16.38 -1.07 -0.64
C LYS A 53 14.92 -1.49 -0.80
N VAL A 54 14.02 -0.52 -0.96
CA VAL A 54 12.59 -0.73 -1.21
C VAL A 54 12.18 0.03 -2.46
N SER A 55 11.28 -0.54 -3.26
CA SER A 55 10.83 0.13 -4.47
C SER A 55 10.10 1.44 -4.12
N PRO A 56 10.47 2.57 -4.74
CA PRO A 56 9.77 3.85 -4.52
C PRO A 56 8.27 3.76 -4.83
N HIS A 57 7.87 2.87 -5.74
CA HIS A 57 6.46 2.64 -6.07
C HIS A 57 5.65 2.11 -4.89
N VAL A 58 6.26 1.32 -4.01
CA VAL A 58 5.60 0.78 -2.83
C VAL A 58 5.53 1.82 -1.73
N ILE A 59 6.64 2.53 -1.50
CA ILE A 59 6.67 3.65 -0.55
C ILE A 59 5.59 4.68 -0.91
N VAL A 60 5.56 5.10 -2.18
CA VAL A 60 4.57 6.08 -2.66
C VAL A 60 3.15 5.55 -2.50
N PHE A 61 2.87 4.28 -2.85
CA PHE A 61 1.53 3.70 -2.64
C PHE A 61 1.10 3.75 -1.17
N CYS A 62 1.97 3.32 -0.25
CA CYS A 62 1.67 3.30 1.17
C CYS A 62 1.47 4.72 1.75
N LEU A 63 2.02 5.76 1.12
CA LEU A 63 1.86 7.15 1.55
C LEU A 63 0.81 7.95 0.74
N GLN A 64 0.04 7.30 -0.14
CA GLN A 64 -1.05 7.98 -0.84
C GLN A 64 -2.21 8.35 0.12
N SER A 65 -2.95 9.38 -0.26
CA SER A 65 -4.18 9.79 0.42
C SER A 65 -5.24 8.67 0.40
N ASP A 66 -6.02 8.57 1.47
CA ASP A 66 -7.14 7.63 1.55
C ASP A 66 -8.36 8.07 0.70
N CYS A 67 -8.46 9.36 0.35
CA CYS A 67 -9.65 9.95 -0.30
C CYS A 67 -9.44 10.44 -1.74
N ASP A 68 -8.20 10.49 -2.24
CA ASP A 68 -7.92 10.74 -3.66
C ASP A 68 -6.52 10.25 -3.98
N GLY A 69 -6.43 9.03 -4.50
CA GLY A 69 -5.15 8.40 -4.77
C GLY A 69 -5.04 7.80 -6.15
N TYR A 70 -3.78 7.66 -6.58
CA TYR A 70 -3.43 7.28 -7.93
C TYR A 70 -2.16 6.44 -7.94
N VAL A 71 -2.21 5.30 -8.63
CA VAL A 71 -1.01 4.55 -8.97
C VAL A 71 -1.02 4.06 -10.41
N THR A 72 0.14 4.17 -11.06
CA THR A 72 0.31 3.72 -12.44
C THR A 72 0.25 2.20 -12.55
N TRP A 73 -0.02 1.66 -13.73
CA TRP A 73 0.09 0.21 -13.98
C TRP A 73 1.50 -0.32 -13.70
N ARG A 74 2.54 0.51 -13.84
CA ARG A 74 3.93 0.13 -13.50
C ARG A 74 4.12 -0.03 -12.00
N ALA A 75 3.52 0.85 -11.20
CA ALA A 75 3.47 0.71 -9.75
C ALA A 75 2.68 -0.55 -9.35
N CYS A 76 1.52 -0.81 -9.99
CA CYS A 76 0.74 -2.03 -9.77
C CYS A 76 1.58 -3.29 -10.01
N ARG A 77 2.39 -3.32 -11.07
CA ARG A 77 3.32 -4.43 -11.35
C ARG A 77 4.36 -4.61 -10.24
N LYS A 78 4.87 -3.53 -9.67
CA LYS A 78 5.85 -3.60 -8.56
C LYS A 78 5.18 -4.08 -7.27
N LEU A 79 3.97 -3.63 -6.99
CA LEU A 79 3.15 -4.10 -5.87
C LEU A 79 2.90 -5.61 -5.99
N LEU A 80 2.46 -6.10 -7.16
CA LEU A 80 2.27 -7.54 -7.40
C LEU A 80 3.54 -8.37 -7.15
N LYS A 81 4.71 -7.85 -7.54
CA LYS A 81 5.98 -8.54 -7.29
C LYS A 81 6.28 -8.68 -5.79
N ILE A 82 5.96 -7.67 -4.99
CA ILE A 82 6.19 -7.67 -3.53
C ILE A 82 5.13 -8.50 -2.81
N ILE A 83 3.88 -8.44 -3.28
CA ILE A 83 2.79 -9.27 -2.77
C ILE A 83 3.08 -10.76 -2.97
N GLY A 84 3.66 -11.13 -4.11
CA GLY A 84 3.97 -12.54 -4.41
C GLY A 84 2.70 -13.39 -4.44
N ASP A 85 2.69 -14.48 -3.70
CA ASP A 85 1.57 -15.41 -3.51
C ASP A 85 0.76 -15.12 -2.23
N TYR A 86 1.06 -14.05 -1.50
CA TYR A 86 0.34 -13.69 -0.28
C TYR A 86 -1.16 -13.54 -0.51
N ASP A 87 -1.92 -14.19 0.37
CA ASP A 87 -3.37 -14.02 0.57
C ASP A 87 -3.69 -14.41 2.03
N ASP A 88 -4.83 -13.94 2.54
CA ASP A 88 -5.31 -14.29 3.88
C ASP A 88 -6.85 -14.30 3.93
N GLU A 89 -7.42 -14.69 5.07
CA GLU A 89 -8.87 -14.72 5.28
C GLU A 89 -9.42 -13.38 5.86
N LEU A 90 -8.58 -12.35 5.99
CA LEU A 90 -8.98 -11.08 6.57
C LEU A 90 -9.75 -10.25 5.55
N ALA A 91 -10.79 -9.56 6.04
CA ALA A 91 -11.44 -8.51 5.28
C ALA A 91 -10.59 -7.23 5.33
N TYR A 92 -10.20 -6.73 4.16
CA TYR A 92 -9.63 -5.41 3.93
C TYR A 92 -10.70 -4.41 3.48
N GLY A 93 -11.66 -4.87 2.68
CA GLY A 93 -12.86 -4.11 2.33
C GLY A 93 -13.92 -4.14 3.43
N TYR A 94 -15.08 -3.56 3.14
CA TYR A 94 -16.23 -3.66 4.02
C TYR A 94 -16.67 -5.14 4.16
N ALA A 95 -16.57 -5.71 5.37
CA ALA A 95 -16.71 -7.15 5.59
C ALA A 95 -18.07 -7.73 5.17
N ALA A 96 -19.14 -6.94 5.23
CA ALA A 96 -20.47 -7.36 4.79
C ALA A 96 -20.69 -7.25 3.26
N ARG A 97 -19.70 -6.81 2.49
CA ARG A 97 -19.75 -6.71 1.04
C ARG A 97 -18.94 -7.83 0.38
N PRO A 98 -19.36 -8.33 -0.79
CA PRO A 98 -18.53 -9.24 -1.57
C PRO A 98 -17.25 -8.53 -2.04
N ASN A 99 -16.21 -9.32 -2.31
CA ASN A 99 -14.91 -8.85 -2.79
C ASN A 99 -14.13 -7.96 -1.79
N SER A 100 -14.11 -8.34 -0.52
CA SER A 100 -13.43 -7.62 0.56
C SER A 100 -12.05 -8.18 0.92
N GLY A 101 -11.56 -9.24 0.27
CA GLY A 101 -10.32 -9.93 0.65
C GLY A 101 -9.07 -9.37 -0.03
N PHE A 102 -7.88 -9.80 0.42
CA PHE A 102 -6.62 -9.37 -0.18
C PHE A 102 -6.50 -9.79 -1.66
N LYS A 103 -6.97 -11.00 -2.01
CA LYS A 103 -7.11 -11.46 -3.39
C LYS A 103 -7.87 -10.51 -4.31
N ASP A 104 -8.86 -9.77 -3.80
CA ASP A 104 -9.64 -8.84 -4.61
C ASP A 104 -8.82 -7.61 -4.97
N PHE A 105 -8.02 -7.11 -4.03
CA PHE A 105 -7.03 -6.09 -4.31
C PHE A 105 -5.99 -6.57 -5.32
N LYS A 106 -5.46 -7.79 -5.15
CA LYS A 106 -4.51 -8.38 -6.10
C LYS A 106 -5.08 -8.45 -7.52
N ARG A 107 -6.34 -8.88 -7.67
CA ARG A 107 -7.05 -8.90 -8.96
C ARG A 107 -7.18 -7.51 -9.59
N ILE A 108 -7.44 -6.47 -8.81
CA ILE A 108 -7.47 -5.07 -9.32
C ILE A 108 -6.09 -4.68 -9.88
N LEU A 109 -5.00 -5.01 -9.17
CA LEU A 109 -3.64 -4.72 -9.65
C LEU A 109 -3.33 -5.49 -10.94
N GLU A 110 -3.71 -6.77 -11.02
CA GLU A 110 -3.53 -7.61 -12.20
C GLU A 110 -4.27 -7.04 -13.41
N ASP A 111 -5.53 -6.60 -13.22
CA ASP A 111 -6.32 -5.95 -14.27
C ASP A 111 -5.67 -4.64 -14.74
N CYS A 112 -5.16 -3.83 -13.83
CA CYS A 112 -4.44 -2.59 -14.16
C CYS A 112 -3.18 -2.88 -14.99
N VAL A 113 -2.40 -3.91 -14.62
CA VAL A 113 -1.21 -4.32 -15.37
C VAL A 113 -1.57 -4.87 -16.75
N LYS A 114 -2.59 -5.74 -16.83
CA LYS A 114 -3.05 -6.37 -18.07
C LYS A 114 -3.56 -5.34 -19.08
N ARG A 115 -4.37 -4.38 -18.61
CA ARG A 115 -4.98 -3.33 -19.44
C ARG A 115 -4.09 -2.11 -19.61
N LYS A 116 -2.95 -2.05 -18.91
CA LYS A 116 -2.04 -0.89 -18.85
C LYS A 116 -2.75 0.39 -18.40
N CYS A 117 -3.73 0.29 -17.50
CA CYS A 117 -4.45 1.42 -16.93
C CYS A 117 -4.01 1.68 -15.49
N SER A 118 -4.18 2.93 -15.04
CA SER A 118 -3.86 3.32 -13.67
C SER A 118 -4.99 2.95 -12.72
N MET A 119 -4.64 2.55 -11.50
CA MET A 119 -5.58 2.38 -10.40
C MET A 119 -5.84 3.74 -9.75
N ARG A 120 -7.12 4.02 -9.45
CA ARG A 120 -7.59 5.26 -8.82
C ARG A 120 -8.64 4.92 -7.76
N TRP A 121 -8.67 5.71 -6.69
CA TRP A 121 -9.72 5.65 -5.66
C TRP A 121 -10.06 7.06 -5.19
N ARG A 122 -11.32 7.23 -4.76
CA ARG A 122 -11.95 8.47 -4.33
C ARG A 122 -13.04 8.16 -3.32
#